data_AF-A0A6S7HHI3-F1
#
_entry.id   AF-A0A6S7HHI3-F1
#
_cell.length_a   1.000
_cell.length_b   1.000
_cell.length_c   1.000
_cell.angle_alpha   90.00
_cell.angle_beta   90.00
_cell.angle_gamma   90.00
#
_symmetry.space_group_name_H-M   'P 1'
#
loop_
_entity.id
_entity.type
_entity.pdbx_description
1 polymer ?
#
loop_
_entity_poly.entity_id
_entity_poly.type
_entity_poly.pdbx_seq_one_letter_code
_entity_poly.pdbx_strand_id
1 'polypeptide(L)'
;MKRYTDQARHTKKTLINVGDLVIYKQQKKNKFSTKFNPAPYKVIKVHGATITAQRHSHQITRNIFYFKRLNLGEKERQYHFDDQPSDEEEDEIA
;
A
#
# COMPACT_ATOMS: atom_id res chain seq x y z
N MET A 1 -16.83 8.28 -18.69
CA MET A 1 -16.12 9.45 -18.13
C MET A 1 -15.19 9.16 -16.93
N LYS A 2 -14.83 7.90 -16.63
CA LYS A 2 -14.02 7.58 -15.44
C LYS A 2 -12.50 7.55 -15.68
N ARG A 3 -12.07 7.18 -16.89
CA ARG A 3 -10.65 7.03 -17.24
C ARG A 3 -9.89 8.35 -17.26
N TYR A 4 -10.50 9.41 -17.79
CA TYR A 4 -9.89 10.74 -17.89
C TYR A 4 -9.61 11.35 -16.50
N THR A 5 -10.57 11.22 -15.58
CA THR A 5 -10.40 11.73 -14.20
C THR A 5 -9.33 10.96 -13.43
N ASP A 6 -9.24 9.64 -13.63
CA ASP A 6 -8.25 8.81 -12.93
C ASP A 6 -6.82 9.07 -13.46
N GLN A 7 -6.69 9.33 -14.77
CA GLN A 7 -5.43 9.72 -15.42
C GLN A 7 -4.97 11.12 -14.99
N ALA A 8 -5.85 12.12 -15.03
CA ALA A 8 -5.53 13.48 -14.60
C ALA A 8 -5.11 13.56 -13.13
N ARG A 9 -5.62 12.63 -12.29
CA ARG A 9 -5.31 12.54 -10.86
C ARG A 9 -4.20 11.54 -10.53
N HIS A 10 -3.50 10.99 -11.52
CA HIS A 10 -2.40 10.02 -11.33
C HIS A 10 -2.76 8.86 -10.37
N THR A 11 -4.00 8.37 -10.45
CA THR A 11 -4.49 7.36 -9.50
C THR A 11 -3.83 6.01 -9.77
N LYS A 12 -2.91 5.60 -8.88
CA LYS A 12 -2.25 4.29 -8.96
C LYS A 12 -3.29 3.17 -8.76
N LYS A 13 -3.31 2.18 -9.64
CA LYS A 13 -4.17 0.99 -9.50
C LYS A 13 -3.76 0.19 -8.27
N THR A 14 -4.75 -0.31 -7.54
CA THR A 14 -4.56 -1.14 -6.36
C THR A 14 -4.10 -2.54 -6.75
N LEU A 15 -3.01 -3.03 -6.14
CA LEU A 15 -2.39 -4.34 -6.42
C LEU A 15 -2.93 -5.48 -5.51
N ILE A 16 -3.96 -5.22 -4.72
CA ILE A 16 -4.49 -6.17 -3.74
C ILE A 16 -5.82 -6.72 -4.22
N ASN A 17 -5.89 -8.05 -4.35
CA ASN A 17 -7.07 -8.78 -4.80
C ASN A 17 -7.63 -9.67 -3.68
N VAL A 18 -8.86 -10.15 -3.90
CA VAL A 18 -9.46 -11.15 -3.01
C VAL A 18 -8.63 -12.44 -3.06
N GLY A 19 -8.31 -13.00 -1.89
CA GLY A 19 -7.44 -14.17 -1.76
C GLY A 19 -6.00 -13.84 -1.35
N ASP A 20 -5.53 -12.61 -1.57
CA ASP A 20 -4.17 -12.20 -1.21
C ASP A 20 -3.95 -12.25 0.31
N LEU A 21 -2.70 -12.53 0.70
CA LEU A 21 -2.25 -12.41 2.08
C LEU A 21 -1.71 -11.00 2.32
N VAL A 22 -2.17 -10.37 3.40
CA VAL A 22 -1.80 -9.00 3.75
C VAL A 22 -1.47 -8.88 5.24
N ILE A 23 -0.55 -7.99 5.60
CA ILE A 23 -0.33 -7.55 6.98
C ILE A 23 -0.99 -6.20 7.23
N TYR A 24 -1.47 -5.99 8.44
CA TYR A 24 -2.22 -4.81 8.84
C TYR A 24 -1.39 -3.89 9.74
N LYS A 25 -1.48 -2.57 9.52
CA LYS A 25 -0.83 -1.55 10.35
C LYS A 25 -1.41 -1.59 11.77
N GLN A 26 -0.56 -1.78 12.77
CA GLN A 26 -0.99 -1.83 14.17
C GLN A 26 -0.91 -0.48 14.87
N GLN A 27 -1.65 -0.33 15.96
CA GLN A 27 -1.51 0.82 16.85
C GLN A 27 -0.14 0.78 17.53
N LYS A 28 0.55 1.93 17.56
CA LYS A 28 1.86 2.07 18.18
C LYS A 28 1.68 2.07 19.70
N LYS A 29 2.27 1.10 20.40
CA LYS A 29 2.24 1.03 21.87
C LYS A 29 3.41 1.78 22.51
N ASN A 30 4.59 1.72 21.89
CA ASN A 30 5.82 2.37 22.37
C ASN A 30 6.76 2.71 21.19
N LYS A 31 7.92 3.34 21.46
CA LYS A 31 8.88 3.75 20.41
C LYS A 31 9.45 2.56 19.60
N PHE A 32 9.58 1.40 20.24
CA PHE A 32 10.11 0.17 19.64
C PHE A 32 9.03 -0.74 19.02
N SER A 33 7.76 -0.31 19.00
CA SER A 33 6.69 -1.10 18.42
C SER A 33 6.84 -1.16 16.91
N THR A 34 6.74 -2.37 16.34
CA THR A 34 6.73 -2.55 14.89
C THR A 34 5.51 -1.84 14.28
N LYS A 35 5.65 -1.28 13.08
CA LYS A 35 4.57 -0.53 12.42
C LYS A 35 3.41 -1.43 11.97
N PHE A 36 3.69 -2.69 11.67
CA PHE A 36 2.72 -3.66 11.16
C PHE A 36 2.65 -4.88 12.06
N ASN A 37 1.45 -5.46 12.17
CA ASN A 37 1.23 -6.74 12.83
C ASN A 37 1.78 -7.85 11.90
N PRO A 38 2.70 -8.71 12.38
CA PRO A 38 3.35 -9.70 11.53
C PRO A 38 2.39 -10.83 11.09
N ALA A 39 1.29 -11.04 11.80
CA ALA A 39 0.40 -12.16 11.52
C ALA A 39 -0.53 -11.83 10.33
N PRO A 40 -0.50 -12.66 9.27
CA PRO A 40 -1.17 -12.38 8.01
C PRO A 40 -2.69 -12.46 8.11
N TYR A 41 -3.37 -11.65 7.32
CA TYR A 41 -4.80 -11.70 7.06
C TYR A 41 -5.03 -12.12 5.61
N LYS A 42 -6.13 -12.85 5.37
CA LYS A 42 -6.60 -13.16 4.03
C LYS A 42 -7.62 -12.12 3.59
N VAL A 43 -7.45 -11.54 2.41
CA VAL A 43 -8.43 -10.60 1.86
C VAL A 43 -9.68 -11.35 1.43
N ILE A 44 -10.84 -10.98 1.95
CA ILE A 44 -12.13 -11.62 1.65
C ILE A 44 -13.02 -10.77 0.75
N LYS A 45 -12.90 -9.43 0.80
CA LYS A 45 -13.68 -8.50 -0.03
C LYS A 45 -12.86 -7.26 -0.34
N VAL A 46 -12.99 -6.75 -1.57
CA VAL A 46 -12.41 -5.48 -2.01
C VAL A 46 -13.52 -4.62 -2.61
N HIS A 47 -13.66 -3.40 -2.11
CA HIS A 47 -14.63 -2.42 -2.58
C HIS A 47 -13.91 -1.08 -2.83
N GLY A 48 -13.53 -0.84 -4.09
CA GLY A 48 -12.71 0.31 -4.44
C GLY A 48 -11.38 0.31 -3.67
N ALA A 49 -11.12 1.36 -2.89
CA ALA A 49 -9.94 1.45 -2.03
C ALA A 49 -10.14 0.81 -0.64
N THR A 50 -11.35 0.35 -0.30
CA THR A 50 -11.67 -0.26 1.00
C THR A 50 -11.54 -1.78 0.90
N ILE A 51 -10.77 -2.36 1.82
CA ILE A 51 -10.46 -3.79 1.85
C ILE A 51 -10.97 -4.37 3.16
N THR A 52 -11.61 -5.53 3.05
CA THR A 52 -11.98 -6.37 4.18
C THR A 52 -11.06 -7.59 4.21
N ALA A 53 -10.31 -7.75 5.29
CA ALA A 53 -9.41 -8.88 5.51
C ALA A 53 -9.80 -9.63 6.79
N GLN A 54 -9.63 -10.95 6.78
CA GLN A 54 -10.03 -11.84 7.85
C GLN A 54 -8.86 -12.71 8.30
N ARG A 55 -8.77 -12.93 9.61
CA ARG A 55 -7.83 -13.85 10.25
C ARG A 55 -8.52 -14.52 11.41
N HIS A 56 -8.77 -15.83 11.31
CA HIS A 56 -9.56 -16.58 12.27
C HIS A 56 -10.93 -15.90 12.52
N SER A 57 -11.24 -15.54 13.77
CA SER A 57 -12.47 -14.83 14.16
C SER A 57 -12.38 -13.30 14.01
N HIS A 58 -11.22 -12.75 13.66
CA HIS A 58 -11.02 -11.31 13.58
C HIS A 58 -11.14 -10.81 12.13
N GLN A 59 -12.01 -9.83 11.92
CA GLN A 59 -12.23 -9.19 10.63
C GLN A 59 -11.93 -7.70 10.73
N ILE A 60 -11.22 -7.18 9.73
CA ILE A 60 -10.85 -5.77 9.66
C ILE A 60 -11.25 -5.20 8.30
N THR A 61 -11.89 -4.04 8.34
CA THR A 61 -12.29 -3.29 7.14
C THR A 61 -11.64 -1.91 7.18
N ARG A 62 -10.70 -1.65 6.27
CA ARG A 62 -9.96 -0.37 6.20
C ARG A 62 -9.56 -0.04 4.78
N ASN A 63 -9.10 1.19 4.56
CA ASN A 63 -8.50 1.58 3.30
C ASN A 63 -7.22 0.78 3.01
N ILE A 64 -6.94 0.52 1.73
CA ILE A 64 -5.76 -0.19 1.22
C ILE A 64 -4.43 0.30 1.81
N PHE A 65 -4.27 1.58 2.13
CA PHE A 65 -3.03 2.13 2.71
C PHE A 65 -2.66 1.54 4.08
N TYR A 66 -3.60 0.89 4.78
CA TYR A 66 -3.34 0.22 6.05
C TYR A 66 -2.82 -1.20 5.89
N PHE A 67 -2.82 -1.72 4.66
CA PHE A 67 -2.43 -3.08 4.34
C PHE A 67 -1.13 -3.10 3.54
N LYS A 68 -0.31 -4.11 3.78
CA LYS A 68 0.81 -4.47 2.89
C LYS A 68 0.62 -5.89 2.40
N ARG A 69 0.67 -6.10 1.09
CA ARG A 69 0.62 -7.44 0.49
C ARG A 69 1.88 -8.21 0.83
N LEU A 70 1.72 -9.48 1.17
CA LEU A 70 2.81 -10.44 1.36
C LEU A 70 2.99 -11.22 0.07
N ASN A 71 4.17 -11.13 -0.54
CA ASN A 71 4.56 -12.00 -1.64
C ASN A 71 5.29 -13.20 -1.00
N LEU A 72 4.64 -14.38 -0.96
CA LEU A 72 5.24 -15.60 -0.37
C LEU A 72 6.21 -16.34 -1.32
N GLY A 73 6.42 -15.80 -2.52
CA GLY A 73 7.41 -16.27 -3.49
C GLY A 73 8.10 -15.07 -4.13
N GLU A 74 9.42 -15.18 -4.24
CA GLU A 74 10.34 -14.29 -4.95
C GLU A 74 10.57 -12.88 -4.34
N LYS A 75 11.81 -12.70 -3.88
CA LYS A 75 12.38 -11.43 -3.43
C LYS A 75 12.52 -10.49 -4.63
N GLU A 76 11.46 -9.79 -5.00
CA GLU A 76 11.62 -8.55 -5.76
C GLU A 76 11.13 -7.38 -4.93
N ARG A 77 12.13 -6.68 -4.39
CA ARG A 77 11.96 -5.42 -3.67
C ARG A 77 11.51 -4.37 -4.67
N GLN A 78 10.22 -4.10 -4.76
CA GLN A 78 9.77 -2.87 -5.40
C GLN A 78 9.96 -1.72 -4.40
N TYR A 79 11.20 -1.24 -4.26
CA TYR A 79 11.47 0.10 -3.75
C TYR A 79 11.00 1.08 -4.81
N HIS A 80 9.78 1.58 -4.68
CA HIS A 80 9.42 2.85 -5.30
C HIS A 80 10.12 3.95 -4.47
N PHE A 81 11.31 4.35 -4.92
CA PHE A 81 11.91 5.66 -4.63
C PHE A 81 11.18 6.64 -5.55
N ASP A 82 10.15 7.33 -5.04
CA ASP A 82 9.64 8.51 -5.73
C ASP A 82 10.32 9.72 -5.05
N ASP A 83 11.01 10.55 -5.86
CA ASP A 83 11.81 11.77 -5.62
C ASP A 83 13.25 11.65 -5.10
N GLN A 84 14.19 11.61 -6.05
CA GLN A 84 15.47 12.33 -5.93
C GLN A 84 15.20 13.85 -5.99
N PRO A 85 16.00 14.67 -5.28
CA PRO A 85 15.87 16.12 -5.35
C PRO A 85 16.12 16.60 -6.78
N SER A 86 15.27 17.49 -7.28
CA SER A 86 15.55 18.27 -8.48
C SER A 86 16.68 19.25 -8.14
N ASP A 87 17.90 18.92 -8.56
CA ASP A 87 18.93 19.93 -8.71
C ASP A 87 18.47 20.84 -9.86
N GLU A 88 17.98 22.04 -9.52
CA GLU A 88 17.75 23.11 -10.47
C GLU A 88 19.13 23.56 -10.97
N GLU A 89 19.47 23.18 -12.21
CA GLU A 89 20.62 23.76 -12.92
C GLU A 89 20.35 25.26 -13.10
N GLU A 90 21.16 26.10 -12.46
CA GLU A 90 21.22 27.53 -12.76
C GLU A 90 21.75 27.70 -14.19
N ASP A 91 20.88 28.13 -15.10
CA ASP A 91 21.25 28.52 -16.46
C ASP A 91 22.26 29.68 -16.41
N GLU A 92 23.52 29.37 -16.73
CA GLU A 92 24.54 30.35 -17.11
C GLU A 92 24.25 30.78 -18.56
N ILE A 93 23.62 31.95 -18.74
CA ILE A 93 23.58 32.65 -20.03
C ILE A 93 24.54 33.84 -19.98
N ALA A 94 25.51 33.79 -20.88
CA ALA A 94 26.61 34.72 -21.13
C ALA A 94 26.19 36.15 -21.50
#